data_AF-A0A2E0AP58-F1
#
_entry.id   AF-A0A2E0AP58-F1
#
_cell.length_a   1.000
_cell.length_b   1.000
_cell.length_c   1.000
_cell.angle_alpha   90.00
_cell.angle_beta   90.00
_cell.angle_gamma   90.00
#
_symmetry.space_group_name_H-M   'P 1'
#
loop_
_entity.id
_entity.type
_entity.pdbx_description
1 polymer ?
#
loop_
_entity_poly.entity_id
_entity_poly.type
_entity_poly.pdbx_seq_one_letter_code
_entity_poly.pdbx_strand_id
1 'polypeptide(L)'
;MAKAKSGHDPLAALTSRQRHGLAEILREVSQAKSWSWSLPVLLHERSWLRLMQIRLNQLYRYLPPDGREDAPELVRFRTLIEEGFDALQAQQHCWEEFGMEDCQRALRRFWDGQSQNCHGWTLRRYLALVTRYRRSIDAGAIAVPLLVLAQQGSDDFHQLHWVTDSTPTMRHTCA
;
A
#
# COMPACT_ATOMS: atom_id res chain seq x y z
N MET A 1 19.50 19.12 -6.71
CA MET A 1 18.84 19.69 -5.52
C MET A 1 17.36 19.36 -5.57
N ALA A 2 16.93 18.33 -4.83
CA ALA A 2 15.56 17.84 -4.88
C ALA A 2 14.63 18.76 -4.06
N LYS A 3 13.63 19.33 -4.74
CA LYS A 3 12.60 20.19 -4.16
C LYS A 3 11.83 19.38 -3.11
N ALA A 4 11.88 19.82 -1.85
CA ALA A 4 11.06 19.27 -0.78
C ALA A 4 9.59 19.37 -1.20
N LYS A 5 8.93 18.23 -1.43
CA LYS A 5 7.47 18.18 -1.53
C LYS A 5 6.94 18.70 -0.20
N SER A 6 6.26 19.84 -0.26
CA SER A 6 5.51 20.45 0.84
C SER A 6 4.68 19.37 1.53
N GLY A 7 5.18 18.90 2.68
CA GLY A 7 4.57 17.84 3.46
C GLY A 7 3.31 18.34 4.12
N HIS A 8 2.17 18.08 3.48
CA HIS A 8 0.90 18.15 4.19
C HIS A 8 0.95 17.09 5.29
N ASP A 9 0.95 17.52 6.56
CA ASP A 9 0.92 16.60 7.68
C ASP A 9 -0.38 15.76 7.56
N PRO A 10 -0.29 14.44 7.27
CA PRO A 10 -1.46 13.60 7.08
C PRO A 10 -2.29 13.49 8.37
N LEU A 11 -1.70 13.84 9.52
CA LEU A 11 -2.38 13.88 10.80
C LEU A 11 -3.05 15.23 11.08
N ALA A 12 -2.78 16.29 10.29
CA ALA A 12 -3.41 17.60 10.47
C ALA A 12 -4.94 17.52 10.38
N ALA A 13 -5.46 16.64 9.53
CA ALA A 13 -6.88 16.40 9.35
C ALA A 13 -7.53 15.58 10.48
N LEU A 14 -6.75 15.04 11.43
CA LEU A 14 -7.28 14.23 12.52
C LEU A 14 -7.78 15.09 13.69
N THR A 15 -8.96 14.72 14.18
CA THR A 15 -9.55 15.29 15.41
C THR A 15 -8.74 14.93 16.65
N SER A 16 -8.88 15.70 17.73
CA SER A 16 -8.18 15.44 19.01
C SER A 16 -8.46 14.05 19.58
N ARG A 17 -9.69 13.53 19.37
CA ARG A 17 -10.07 12.16 19.78
C ARG A 17 -9.34 11.10 18.97
N GLN A 18 -9.21 11.29 17.66
CA GLN A 18 -8.47 10.37 16.79
C GLN A 18 -6.97 10.38 17.10
N ARG A 19 -6.41 11.54 17.45
CA ARG A 19 -5.02 11.66 17.91
C ARG A 19 -4.76 10.92 19.23
N HIS A 20 -5.70 10.98 20.18
CA HIS A 20 -5.60 10.18 21.41
C HIS A 20 -5.67 8.67 21.12
N GLY A 21 -6.60 8.24 20.25
CA GLY A 21 -6.66 6.83 19.83
C GLY A 21 -5.37 6.35 19.17
N LEU A 22 -4.68 7.22 18.42
CA LEU A 22 -3.41 6.92 17.78
C LEU A 22 -2.28 6.60 18.79
N ALA A 23 -2.23 7.31 19.92
CA ALA A 23 -1.24 7.07 20.97
C ALA A 23 -1.40 5.68 21.59
N GLU A 24 -2.64 5.24 21.83
CA GLU A 24 -2.91 3.87 22.32
C GLU A 24 -2.49 2.80 21.31
N ILE A 25 -2.69 3.05 20.01
CA ILE A 25 -2.27 2.13 18.95
C ILE A 25 -0.74 2.05 18.86
N LEU A 26 -0.05 3.18 18.99
CA LEU A 26 1.42 3.20 19.01
C LEU A 26 1.95 2.43 20.24
N ARG A 27 1.30 2.56 21.40
CA ARG A 27 1.61 1.80 22.61
C ARG A 27 1.36 0.30 22.45
N GLU A 28 0.27 -0.09 21.76
CA GLU A 28 0.01 -1.49 21.43
C GLU A 28 1.15 -2.07 20.57
N VAL A 29 1.58 -1.33 19.54
CA VAL A 29 2.66 -1.76 18.65
C VAL A 29 4.01 -1.77 19.34
N SER A 30 4.29 -0.82 20.23
CA SER A 30 5.54 -0.84 21.01
C SER A 30 5.62 -2.04 21.97
N GLN A 31 4.47 -2.56 22.40
CA GLN A 31 4.37 -3.75 23.26
C GLN A 31 4.39 -5.06 22.46
N ALA A 32 4.25 -5.00 21.13
CA ALA A 32 4.33 -6.18 20.29
C ALA A 32 5.77 -6.73 20.30
N LYS A 33 5.93 -7.95 20.83
CA LYS A 33 7.24 -8.61 20.95
C LYS A 33 7.81 -9.11 19.62
N SER A 34 6.95 -9.30 18.62
CA SER A 34 7.33 -9.86 17.33
C SER A 34 6.33 -9.45 16.24
N TRP A 35 6.79 -9.55 14.99
CA TRP A 35 5.95 -9.38 13.82
C TRP A 35 4.76 -10.34 13.82
N SER A 36 3.57 -9.82 13.50
CA SER A 36 2.38 -10.63 13.32
C SER A 36 1.36 -9.99 12.37
N TRP A 37 0.50 -10.81 11.78
CA TRP A 37 -0.60 -10.34 10.92
C TRP A 37 -1.74 -9.65 11.68
N SER A 38 -1.73 -9.69 13.01
CA SER A 38 -2.71 -9.00 13.84
C SER A 38 -2.32 -7.54 14.12
N LEU A 39 -1.14 -7.11 13.69
CA LEU A 39 -0.68 -5.74 13.87
C LEU A 39 -1.64 -4.73 13.20
N PRO A 40 -1.81 -3.54 13.81
CA PRO A 40 -2.77 -2.56 13.34
C PRO A 40 -2.33 -1.86 12.06
N VAL A 41 -3.31 -1.53 11.24
CA VAL A 41 -3.20 -0.66 10.07
C VAL A 41 -4.31 0.38 10.17
N LEU A 42 -3.97 1.63 9.89
CA LEU A 42 -4.90 2.74 9.93
C LEU A 42 -5.39 3.05 8.52
N LEU A 43 -6.70 3.20 8.35
CA LEU A 43 -7.34 3.69 7.14
C LEU A 43 -7.99 5.04 7.42
N HIS A 44 -7.63 6.06 6.66
CA HIS A 44 -8.23 7.40 6.77
C HIS A 44 -9.04 7.72 5.53
N GLU A 45 -10.36 7.79 5.70
CA GLU A 45 -11.32 8.16 4.68
C GLU A 45 -11.59 9.66 4.74
N ARG A 46 -11.05 10.40 3.75
CA ARG A 46 -11.07 11.88 3.75
C ARG A 46 -12.48 12.44 3.66
N SER A 47 -13.35 11.84 2.85
CA SER A 47 -14.71 12.33 2.59
C SER A 47 -15.61 12.31 3.84
N TRP A 48 -15.28 11.45 4.81
CA TRP A 48 -16.05 11.29 6.04
C TRP A 48 -15.24 11.62 7.30
N LEU A 49 -14.02 12.14 7.14
CA LEU A 49 -13.04 12.39 8.21
C LEU A 49 -12.92 11.20 9.19
N ARG A 50 -13.02 9.99 8.64
CA ARG A 50 -13.11 8.76 9.42
C ARG A 50 -11.76 8.07 9.45
N LEU A 51 -11.24 7.90 10.66
CA LEU A 51 -10.07 7.06 10.92
C LEU A 51 -10.55 5.69 11.43
N MET A 52 -10.18 4.63 10.72
CA MET A 52 -10.45 3.25 11.10
C MET A 52 -9.15 2.54 11.46
N GLN A 53 -9.19 1.77 12.54
CA GLN A 53 -8.15 0.80 12.86
C GLN A 53 -8.63 -0.58 12.42
N ILE A 54 -7.82 -1.24 11.60
CA ILE A 54 -8.04 -2.64 11.20
C ILE A 54 -6.77 -3.44 11.48
N ARG A 55 -6.87 -4.76 11.43
CA ARG A 55 -5.67 -5.63 11.47
C ARG A 55 -5.09 -5.78 10.07
N LEU A 56 -3.78 -6.01 9.98
CA LEU A 56 -3.11 -6.20 8.70
C LEU A 56 -3.72 -7.34 7.87
N ASN A 57 -4.10 -8.46 8.49
CA ASN A 57 -4.80 -9.56 7.80
C ASN A 57 -6.18 -9.18 7.22
N GLN A 58 -6.77 -8.08 7.65
CA GLN A 58 -8.05 -7.58 7.14
C GLN A 58 -7.85 -6.60 5.98
N LEU A 59 -6.64 -6.08 5.77
CA LEU A 59 -6.37 -5.02 4.80
C LEU A 59 -6.82 -5.42 3.39
N TYR A 60 -6.54 -6.65 2.95
CA TYR A 60 -6.98 -7.16 1.64
C TYR A 60 -8.51 -7.10 1.45
N ARG A 61 -9.30 -7.24 2.52
CA ARG A 61 -10.77 -7.19 2.43
C ARG A 61 -11.30 -5.76 2.28
N TYR A 62 -10.63 -4.80 2.92
CA TYR A 62 -11.01 -3.38 2.87
C TYR A 62 -10.47 -2.69 1.61
N LEU A 63 -9.27 -3.07 1.19
CA LEU A 63 -8.57 -2.47 0.06
C LEU A 63 -7.81 -3.57 -0.70
N PRO A 64 -8.51 -4.36 -1.53
CA PRO A 64 -7.87 -5.41 -2.32
C PRO A 64 -6.86 -4.79 -3.30
N PRO A 65 -5.59 -5.21 -3.28
CA PRO A 65 -4.61 -4.73 -4.24
C PRO A 65 -4.91 -5.24 -5.65
N ASP A 66 -4.65 -4.39 -6.64
CA ASP A 66 -4.67 -4.80 -8.04
C ASP A 66 -3.42 -5.62 -8.37
N GLY A 67 -3.63 -6.89 -8.72
CA GLY A 67 -2.58 -7.84 -9.09
C GLY A 67 -2.59 -8.20 -10.58
N ARG A 68 -3.32 -7.46 -11.43
CA ARG A 68 -3.37 -7.75 -12.88
C ARG A 68 -2.00 -7.62 -13.54
N GLU A 69 -1.21 -6.66 -13.08
CA GLU A 69 0.18 -6.51 -13.50
C GLU A 69 1.09 -7.61 -12.94
N ASP A 70 0.62 -8.51 -12.09
CA ASP A 70 1.47 -9.54 -11.48
C ASP A 70 1.08 -10.95 -11.94
N ALA A 71 0.28 -11.05 -13.01
CA ALA A 71 -0.06 -12.32 -13.66
C ALA A 71 1.23 -13.04 -14.11
N PRO A 72 1.38 -14.35 -13.84
CA PRO A 72 2.63 -15.08 -14.07
C PRO A 72 3.10 -15.00 -15.52
N GLU A 73 2.16 -15.01 -16.47
CA GLU A 73 2.44 -14.91 -17.91
C GLU A 73 3.09 -13.56 -18.25
N LEU A 74 2.58 -12.46 -17.66
CA LEU A 74 3.09 -11.11 -17.89
C LEU A 74 4.41 -10.85 -17.16
N VAL A 75 4.59 -11.45 -15.98
CA VAL A 75 5.87 -11.40 -15.24
C VAL A 75 6.94 -12.13 -16.05
N ARG A 76 6.66 -13.36 -16.50
CA ARG A 76 7.59 -14.14 -17.32
C ARG A 76 7.95 -13.44 -18.61
N PHE A 77 6.97 -12.87 -19.31
CA PHE A 77 7.23 -12.08 -20.53
C PHE A 77 8.21 -10.94 -20.25
N ARG A 78 7.99 -10.15 -19.19
CA ARG A 78 8.91 -9.07 -18.80
C ARG A 78 10.31 -9.56 -18.47
N THR A 79 10.42 -10.67 -17.73
CA THR A 79 11.71 -11.29 -17.43
C THR A 79 12.46 -11.70 -18.70
N LEU A 80 11.78 -12.28 -19.69
CA LEU A 80 12.40 -12.65 -20.98
C LEU A 80 12.89 -11.40 -21.75
N ILE A 81 12.12 -10.32 -21.74
CA ILE A 81 12.57 -9.04 -22.33
C ILE A 81 13.82 -8.51 -21.59
N GLU A 82 13.85 -8.58 -20.26
CA GLU A 82 15.00 -8.17 -19.45
C GLU A 82 16.24 -9.04 -19.69
N GLU A 83 16.04 -10.33 -19.98
CA GLU A 83 17.07 -11.29 -20.38
C GLU A 83 17.59 -11.06 -21.81
N GLY A 84 16.97 -10.15 -22.58
CA GLY A 84 17.42 -9.71 -23.90
C GLY A 84 16.74 -10.43 -25.07
N PHE A 85 15.70 -11.22 -24.82
CA PHE A 85 14.88 -11.79 -25.89
C PHE A 85 14.09 -10.69 -26.60
N ASP A 86 13.85 -10.85 -27.90
CA ASP A 86 12.90 -10.00 -28.59
C ASP A 86 11.46 -10.31 -28.17
N ALA A 87 10.53 -9.41 -28.49
CA ALA A 87 9.14 -9.52 -28.07
C ALA A 87 8.42 -10.75 -28.65
N LEU A 88 8.78 -11.18 -29.87
CA LEU A 88 8.16 -12.32 -30.52
C LEU A 88 8.65 -13.63 -29.89
N GLN A 89 9.96 -13.73 -29.63
CA GLN A 89 10.57 -14.85 -28.92
C GLN A 89 10.01 -14.97 -27.51
N ALA A 90 9.94 -13.86 -26.77
CA ALA A 90 9.38 -13.84 -25.42
C ALA A 90 7.91 -14.31 -25.41
N GLN A 91 7.12 -13.89 -26.40
CA GLN A 91 5.74 -14.33 -26.55
C GLN A 91 5.64 -15.84 -26.84
N GLN A 92 6.47 -16.36 -27.75
CA GLN A 92 6.51 -17.79 -28.05
C GLN A 92 6.86 -18.61 -26.81
N HIS A 93 7.88 -18.21 -26.07
CA HIS A 93 8.25 -18.87 -24.81
C HIS A 93 7.12 -18.84 -23.79
N CYS A 94 6.41 -17.72 -23.62
CA CYS A 94 5.25 -17.67 -22.74
C CYS A 94 4.11 -18.60 -23.20
N TRP A 95 3.88 -18.72 -24.51
CA TRP A 95 2.87 -19.65 -25.05
C TRP A 95 3.24 -21.11 -24.83
N GLU A 96 4.53 -21.45 -24.96
CA GLU A 96 5.03 -22.80 -24.67
C GLU A 96 4.89 -23.14 -23.18
N GLU A 97 5.14 -22.18 -22.28
CA GLU A 97 5.14 -22.39 -20.83
C GLU A 97 3.73 -22.40 -20.22
N PHE A 98 2.87 -21.46 -20.60
CA PHE A 98 1.54 -21.27 -19.99
C PHE A 98 0.36 -21.58 -20.90
N GLY A 99 0.61 -21.71 -22.21
CA GLY A 99 -0.44 -21.80 -23.22
C GLY A 99 -0.92 -20.44 -23.71
N MET A 100 -1.31 -20.41 -24.99
CA MET A 100 -1.74 -19.19 -25.68
C MET A 100 -2.98 -18.56 -25.04
N GLU A 101 -3.97 -19.36 -24.64
CA GLU A 101 -5.24 -18.86 -24.09
C GLU A 101 -5.06 -18.11 -22.78
N ASP A 102 -4.18 -18.62 -21.91
CA ASP A 102 -3.87 -18.06 -20.60
C ASP A 102 -3.09 -16.75 -20.75
N CYS A 103 -2.09 -16.73 -21.63
CA CYS A 103 -1.36 -15.52 -21.99
C CYS A 103 -2.30 -14.42 -22.53
N GLN A 104 -3.22 -14.77 -23.44
CA GLN A 104 -4.19 -13.82 -23.96
C GLN A 104 -5.18 -13.35 -22.89
N ARG A 105 -5.61 -14.23 -21.98
CA ARG A 105 -6.49 -13.89 -20.87
C ARG A 105 -5.82 -12.93 -19.90
N ALA A 106 -4.55 -13.16 -19.57
CA ALA A 106 -3.75 -12.27 -18.74
C ALA A 106 -3.60 -10.88 -19.38
N LEU A 107 -3.25 -10.83 -20.68
CA LEU A 107 -3.17 -9.58 -21.44
C LEU A 107 -4.50 -8.82 -21.46
N ARG A 108 -5.62 -9.50 -21.77
CA ARG A 108 -6.95 -8.86 -21.73
C ARG A 108 -7.25 -8.27 -20.36
N ARG A 109 -7.07 -9.05 -19.29
CA ARG A 109 -7.30 -8.58 -17.91
C ARG A 109 -6.44 -7.37 -17.55
N PHE A 110 -5.18 -7.36 -17.97
CA PHE A 110 -4.26 -6.23 -17.79
C PHE A 110 -4.77 -4.98 -18.49
N TRP A 111 -5.14 -5.08 -19.77
CA TRP A 111 -5.66 -3.94 -20.53
C TRP A 111 -7.02 -3.46 -20.03
N ASP A 112 -7.94 -4.38 -19.73
CA ASP A 112 -9.24 -4.06 -19.12
C ASP A 112 -9.06 -3.34 -17.77
N GLY A 113 -7.99 -3.69 -17.03
CA GLY A 113 -7.65 -3.10 -15.74
C GLY A 113 -7.16 -1.68 -15.81
N GLN A 114 -6.59 -1.23 -16.93
CA GLN A 114 -6.14 0.15 -17.08
C GLN A 114 -7.30 1.16 -17.03
N SER A 115 -8.53 0.72 -17.32
CA SER A 115 -9.72 1.54 -17.20
C SER A 115 -10.28 1.61 -15.76
N GLN A 116 -9.91 0.65 -14.90
CA GLN A 116 -10.36 0.62 -13.51
C GLN A 116 -9.34 1.33 -12.62
N ASN A 117 -9.73 2.50 -12.10
CA ASN A 117 -8.88 3.26 -11.21
C ASN A 117 -8.71 2.53 -9.86
N CYS A 118 -7.61 1.80 -9.72
CA CYS A 118 -7.19 1.20 -8.45
C CYS A 118 -6.53 2.23 -7.50
N HIS A 119 -6.56 3.52 -7.85
CA HIS A 119 -5.88 4.63 -7.16
C HIS A 119 -4.41 4.28 -6.87
N GLY A 120 -3.82 3.55 -7.82
CA GLY A 120 -2.50 2.94 -7.80
C GLY A 120 -2.23 1.99 -6.64
N TRP A 121 -3.23 1.37 -6.01
CA TRP A 121 -3.04 0.34 -4.99
C TRP A 121 -2.80 -1.03 -5.61
N THR A 122 -1.55 -1.28 -6.02
CA THR A 122 -1.12 -2.53 -6.67
C THR A 122 -0.63 -3.56 -5.66
N LEU A 123 -0.54 -4.83 -6.07
CA LEU A 123 0.03 -5.91 -5.26
C LEU A 123 1.46 -5.59 -4.85
N ARG A 124 2.26 -5.02 -5.75
CA ARG A 124 3.60 -4.52 -5.44
C ARG A 124 3.62 -3.53 -4.26
N ARG A 125 2.69 -2.57 -4.21
CA ARG A 125 2.61 -1.60 -3.09
C ARG A 125 2.12 -2.25 -1.80
N TYR A 126 1.16 -3.17 -1.88
CA TYR A 126 0.71 -3.95 -0.74
C TYR A 126 1.87 -4.76 -0.14
N LEU A 127 2.62 -5.50 -0.96
CA LEU A 127 3.78 -6.27 -0.51
C LEU A 127 4.87 -5.35 0.06
N ALA A 128 5.14 -4.21 -0.58
CA ALA A 128 6.09 -3.23 -0.06
C ALA A 128 5.69 -2.70 1.33
N LEU A 129 4.39 -2.46 1.58
CA LEU A 129 3.88 -2.10 2.91
C LEU A 129 4.17 -3.22 3.90
N VAL A 130 3.78 -4.46 3.60
CA VAL A 130 3.96 -5.62 4.49
C VAL A 130 5.45 -5.83 4.82
N THR A 131 6.31 -5.83 3.80
CA THR A 131 7.76 -5.99 3.96
C THR A 131 8.35 -4.89 4.82
N ARG A 132 7.98 -3.62 4.58
CA ARG A 132 8.47 -2.49 5.39
C ARG A 132 7.95 -2.56 6.81
N TYR A 133 6.69 -2.95 7.02
CA TYR A 133 6.11 -3.04 8.35
C TYR A 133 6.84 -4.10 9.17
N ARG A 134 7.03 -5.29 8.59
CA ARG A 134 7.80 -6.37 9.20
C ARG A 134 9.21 -5.93 9.58
N ARG A 135 9.95 -5.34 8.64
CA ARG A 135 11.30 -4.83 8.92
C ARG A 135 11.33 -3.81 10.05
N SER A 136 10.29 -2.98 10.17
CA SER A 136 10.21 -1.97 11.24
C SER A 136 10.03 -2.63 12.61
N ILE A 137 9.14 -3.62 12.71
CA ILE A 137 8.91 -4.37 13.96
C ILE A 137 10.12 -5.21 14.35
N ASP A 138 10.72 -5.91 13.38
CA ASP A 138 11.93 -6.71 13.61
C ASP A 138 13.11 -5.83 14.07
N ALA A 139 13.14 -4.56 13.67
CA ALA A 139 14.12 -3.56 14.12
C ALA A 139 13.73 -2.84 15.42
N GLY A 140 12.59 -3.18 16.04
CA GLY A 140 12.09 -2.52 17.26
C GLY A 140 11.56 -1.10 17.06
N ALA A 141 11.32 -0.67 15.82
CA ALA A 141 10.78 0.65 15.51
C ALA A 141 9.26 0.69 15.69
N ILE A 142 8.78 1.70 16.41
CA ILE A 142 7.35 1.95 16.61
C ILE A 142 6.83 2.75 15.40
N ALA A 143 6.38 2.03 14.37
CA ALA A 143 5.84 2.63 13.16
C ALA A 143 4.55 1.92 12.74
N VAL A 144 3.47 2.68 12.57
CA VAL A 144 2.16 2.16 12.16
C VAL A 144 1.81 2.69 10.78
N PRO A 145 1.45 1.83 9.81
CA PRO A 145 1.04 2.29 8.49
C PRO A 145 -0.32 3.00 8.56
N LEU A 146 -0.39 4.17 7.93
CA LEU A 146 -1.60 4.96 7.71
C LEU A 146 -1.85 5.10 6.21
N LEU A 147 -2.91 4.45 5.73
CA LEU A 147 -3.40 4.59 4.37
C LEU A 147 -4.47 5.66 4.32
N VAL A 148 -4.16 6.80 3.71
CA VAL A 148 -5.14 7.83 3.38
C VAL A 148 -5.79 7.44 2.06
N LEU A 149 -7.09 7.23 2.11
CA LEU A 149 -7.86 6.77 0.95
C LEU A 149 -8.06 7.89 -0.06
N ALA A 150 -7.89 7.56 -1.34
CA ALA A 150 -8.25 8.46 -2.43
C ALA A 150 -9.75 8.76 -2.37
N GLN A 151 -10.13 9.94 -2.87
CA GLN A 151 -11.53 10.31 -2.94
C GLN A 151 -12.21 9.52 -4.06
N GLN A 152 -13.40 8.98 -3.80
CA GLN A 152 -14.18 8.30 -4.84
C GLN A 152 -14.44 9.24 -6.02
N GLY A 153 -14.20 8.74 -7.24
CA GLY A 153 -14.37 9.51 -8.48
C GLY A 153 -13.24 10.50 -8.78
N SER A 154 -12.17 10.53 -7.98
CA SER A 154 -10.96 11.32 -8.28
C SER A 154 -9.87 10.46 -8.92
N ASP A 155 -8.93 11.10 -9.62
CA ASP A 155 -7.70 10.45 -10.11
C ASP A 155 -6.58 10.42 -9.05
N ASP A 156 -6.89 10.77 -7.81
CA ASP A 156 -5.92 10.74 -6.72
C ASP A 156 -5.50 9.30 -6.39
N PHE A 157 -4.27 9.17 -5.92
CA PHE A 157 -3.72 7.91 -5.43
C PHE A 157 -3.98 7.74 -3.93
N HIS A 158 -4.14 6.48 -3.51
CA HIS A 158 -4.00 6.15 -2.08
C HIS A 158 -2.61 6.57 -1.60
N GLN A 159 -2.54 7.23 -0.45
CA GLN A 159 -1.27 7.67 0.14
C GLN A 159 -0.92 6.80 1.33
N LEU A 160 0.32 6.32 1.38
CA LEU A 160 0.84 5.55 2.51
C LEU A 160 1.78 6.43 3.33
N HIS A 161 1.40 6.64 4.58
CA HIS A 161 2.18 7.33 5.59
C HIS A 161 2.57 6.37 6.71
N TRP A 162 3.60 6.72 7.48
CA TRP A 162 4.05 5.93 8.63
C TRP A 162 3.98 6.82 9.85
N VAL A 163 3.08 6.49 10.76
CA VAL A 163 2.94 7.18 12.04
C VAL A 163 3.97 6.63 13.00
N THR A 164 4.70 7.51 13.67
CA THR A 164 5.71 7.15 14.67
C THR A 164 5.46 7.92 15.98
N ASP A 165 6.09 7.49 17.07
CA ASP A 165 5.93 8.15 18.38
C ASP A 165 6.42 9.62 18.39
N SER A 166 7.31 9.98 17.48
CA SER A 166 7.80 11.36 17.32
C SER A 166 6.89 12.28 16.51
N THR A 167 5.71 11.80 16.06
CA THR A 167 4.80 12.68 15.32
C THR A 167 4.26 13.74 16.28
N PRO A 168 4.52 15.04 16.05
CA PRO A 168 4.34 16.05 17.07
C PRO A 168 2.85 16.14 17.47
N THR A 169 2.56 15.72 18.68
CA THR A 169 1.40 16.23 19.42
C THR A 169 1.67 17.72 19.59
N MET A 170 0.98 18.57 18.82
CA MET A 170 1.06 20.02 18.99
C MET A 170 0.79 20.35 20.46
N ARG A 171 1.85 20.65 21.20
CA ARG A 171 1.76 21.21 22.54
C ARG A 171 1.14 22.59 22.35
N HIS A 172 -0.16 22.70 22.64
CA HIS A 172 -0.77 23.98 22.94
C HIS A 172 -0.19 24.44 24.29
N THR A 173 1.00 25.03 24.25
CA THR A 173 1.47 25.89 25.33
C THR A 173 0.89 27.26 25.06
N CYS A 174 -0.27 27.55 25.65
CA CYS A 174 -0.71 28.92 25.85
C CYS A 174 0.01 29.43 27.11
N ALA A 175 0.77 30.52 26.95
CA ALA A 175 1.23 31.38 28.03
C ALA A 175 0.23 32.53 28.19
#